data_AF-A0A6A5ZBS7-F1
#
_entry.id   AF-A0A6A5ZBS7-F1
#
_cell.length_a   1.000
_cell.length_b   1.000
_cell.length_c   1.000
_cell.angle_alpha   90.00
_cell.angle_beta   90.00
_cell.angle_gamma   90.00
#
_symmetry.space_group_name_H-M   'P 1'
#
loop_
_entity.id
_entity.type
_entity.pdbx_description
1 polymer ?
#
loop_
_entity_poly.entity_id
_entity_poly.type
_entity_poly.pdbx_seq_one_letter_code
_entity_poly.pdbx_strand_id
1 'polypeptide(L)'
;MFAFILPAIAMVIGAFASPMPVEKAAAATVGQIRAVQSPVFHFYLQANSKNKTIPVLGPEASAENFTIGSTIQSKQTSQYLNILTASTSYKPLAFSATGDTTAWALEGDTIITATGSSYGRQLNFLACKSTDANYYDIYLQTGSDTPSGKSCSNYQTLHLPCLC
;
A
#
# COMPACT_ATOMS: atom_id res chain seq x y z
N MET A 1 -29.14 75.82 -0.52
CA MET A 1 -29.32 74.50 -1.16
C MET A 1 -27.92 73.89 -1.26
N PHE A 2 -27.51 73.12 -0.25
CA PHE A 2 -26.12 72.64 -0.11
C PHE A 2 -25.92 71.35 -0.93
N ALA A 3 -24.92 71.37 -1.80
CA ALA A 3 -24.42 70.21 -2.52
C ALA A 3 -23.53 69.36 -1.60
N PHE A 4 -23.74 68.04 -1.60
CA PHE A 4 -22.82 67.08 -1.01
C PHE A 4 -22.42 66.04 -2.07
N ILE A 5 -21.13 66.02 -2.40
CA ILE A 5 -20.46 65.04 -3.25
C ILE A 5 -19.94 63.93 -2.32
N LEU A 6 -20.27 62.67 -2.60
CA LEU A 6 -19.67 61.50 -1.94
C LEU A 6 -18.49 60.96 -2.78
N PRO A 7 -17.38 60.50 -2.17
CA PRO A 7 -16.30 59.83 -2.88
C PRO A 7 -16.54 58.32 -2.98
N ALA A 8 -16.21 57.74 -4.13
CA ALA A 8 -16.18 56.29 -4.35
C ALA A 8 -14.92 55.68 -3.73
N ILE A 9 -15.09 54.70 -2.84
CA ILE A 9 -14.01 53.90 -2.26
C ILE A 9 -13.86 52.63 -3.11
N ALA A 10 -12.72 52.49 -3.79
CA ALA A 10 -12.33 51.28 -4.50
C ALA A 10 -11.64 50.30 -3.52
N MET A 11 -12.22 49.10 -3.33
CA MET A 11 -11.56 48.00 -2.60
C MET A 11 -10.67 47.21 -3.56
N VAL A 12 -9.36 47.22 -3.31
CA VAL A 12 -8.38 46.33 -3.95
C VAL A 12 -8.33 45.04 -3.12
N ILE A 13 -8.81 43.95 -3.69
CA ILE A 13 -8.65 42.58 -3.21
C ILE A 13 -7.28 42.03 -3.62
N GLY A 14 -6.35 41.96 -2.68
CA GLY A 14 -5.08 41.26 -2.85
C GLY A 14 -5.28 39.75 -2.71
N ALA A 15 -5.02 39.00 -3.79
CA ALA A 15 -4.96 37.54 -3.74
C ALA A 15 -3.64 37.10 -3.09
N PHE A 16 -3.70 36.61 -1.85
CA PHE A 16 -2.59 35.92 -1.22
C PHE A 16 -2.49 34.50 -1.81
N ALA A 17 -1.53 34.28 -2.70
CA ALA A 17 -1.12 32.94 -3.11
C ALA A 17 -0.34 32.29 -1.96
N SER A 18 -0.99 31.42 -1.18
CA SER A 18 -0.30 30.59 -0.19
C SER A 18 0.63 29.62 -0.92
N PRO A 19 1.93 29.54 -0.58
CA PRO A 19 2.82 28.53 -1.13
C PRO A 19 2.31 27.14 -0.73
N MET A 20 1.99 26.30 -1.72
CA MET A 20 1.65 24.90 -1.45
C MET A 20 2.89 24.22 -0.83
N PRO A 21 2.72 23.44 0.24
CA PRO A 21 3.83 22.69 0.81
C PRO A 21 4.32 21.70 -0.24
N VAL A 22 5.61 21.80 -0.60
CA VAL A 22 6.30 20.78 -1.38
C VAL A 22 6.42 19.56 -0.47
N GLU A 23 5.53 18.59 -0.62
CA GLU A 23 5.66 17.30 0.08
C GLU A 23 6.98 16.66 -0.35
N LYS A 24 7.93 16.65 0.57
CA LYS A 24 9.22 15.99 0.39
C LYS A 24 8.95 14.48 0.38
N ALA A 25 8.89 13.90 -0.81
CA ALA A 25 8.73 12.46 -0.97
C ALA A 25 9.81 11.73 -0.16
N ALA A 26 9.40 10.84 0.75
CA ALA A 26 10.32 10.02 1.52
C ALA A 26 11.19 9.19 0.57
N ALA A 27 12.48 9.04 0.88
CA ALA A 27 13.38 8.21 0.10
C ALA A 27 12.88 6.76 0.09
N ALA A 28 12.81 6.15 -1.08
CA ALA A 28 12.33 4.78 -1.20
C ALA A 28 13.31 3.80 -0.55
N THR A 29 12.79 2.89 0.26
CA THR A 29 13.56 1.77 0.83
C THR A 29 13.63 0.63 -0.16
N VAL A 30 14.73 -0.13 -0.17
CA VAL A 30 14.86 -1.34 -0.99
C VAL A 30 15.04 -2.54 -0.09
N GLY A 31 14.24 -3.58 -0.29
CA GLY A 31 14.38 -4.83 0.45
C GLY A 31 13.33 -5.86 0.07
N GLN A 32 13.48 -7.06 0.62
CA GLN A 32 12.42 -8.07 0.55
C GLN A 32 11.29 -7.69 1.51
N ILE A 33 10.13 -8.32 1.36
CA ILE A 33 8.99 -8.17 2.27
C ILE A 33 8.60 -9.56 2.73
N ARG A 34 8.47 -9.79 4.04
CA ARG A 34 8.16 -11.09 4.62
C ARG A 34 7.09 -11.01 5.71
N ALA A 35 6.39 -12.12 5.92
CA ALA A 35 5.53 -12.29 7.09
C ALA A 35 6.33 -12.81 8.30
N VAL A 36 5.95 -12.34 9.49
CA VAL A 36 6.68 -12.58 10.75
C VAL A 36 5.88 -13.39 11.77
N GLN A 37 4.78 -14.00 11.35
CA GLN A 37 3.88 -14.78 12.22
C GLN A 37 3.41 -16.06 11.51
N SER A 38 3.11 -17.10 12.29
CA SER A 38 2.52 -18.33 11.78
C SER A 38 1.10 -18.08 11.21
N PRO A 39 0.69 -18.81 10.16
CA PRO A 39 1.35 -19.96 9.53
C PRO A 39 2.34 -19.60 8.41
N VAL A 40 2.55 -18.32 8.13
CA VAL A 40 3.37 -17.81 7.02
C VAL A 40 4.71 -17.23 7.49
N PHE A 41 5.19 -17.65 8.65
CA PHE A 41 6.46 -17.18 9.21
C PHE A 41 7.60 -17.46 8.22
N HIS A 42 8.42 -16.45 7.93
CA HIS A 42 9.50 -16.52 6.93
C HIS A 42 9.02 -16.82 5.50
N PHE A 43 7.76 -16.53 5.18
CA PHE A 43 7.32 -16.50 3.79
C PHE A 43 7.44 -15.08 3.27
N TYR A 44 7.87 -14.97 2.01
CA TYR A 44 8.26 -13.73 1.38
C TYR A 44 7.32 -13.39 0.23
N LEU A 45 6.99 -12.10 0.11
CA LEU A 45 6.21 -11.56 -0.99
C LEU A 45 6.97 -11.75 -2.31
N GLN A 46 6.25 -12.26 -3.30
CA GLN A 46 6.79 -12.57 -4.61
C GLN A 46 5.65 -12.72 -5.63
N ALA A 47 5.97 -12.63 -6.91
CA ALA A 47 5.01 -12.91 -7.97
C ALA A 47 4.88 -14.43 -8.19
N ASN A 48 3.65 -14.93 -8.23
CA ASN A 48 3.36 -16.34 -8.46
C ASN A 48 4.06 -16.84 -9.75
N SER A 49 4.66 -18.03 -9.68
CA SER A 49 5.46 -18.59 -10.77
C SER A 49 4.64 -18.91 -12.03
N LYS A 50 3.36 -19.23 -11.88
CA LYS A 50 2.42 -19.54 -12.98
C LYS A 50 1.73 -18.29 -13.53
N ASN A 51 1.48 -17.29 -12.69
CA ASN A 51 0.90 -16.03 -13.12
C ASN A 51 1.52 -14.85 -12.34
N LYS A 52 2.39 -14.11 -13.02
CA LYS A 52 3.17 -13.01 -12.41
C LYS A 52 2.34 -11.79 -11.99
N THR A 53 1.05 -11.75 -12.33
CA THR A 53 0.12 -10.71 -11.85
C THR A 53 -0.42 -10.99 -10.44
N ILE A 54 -0.21 -12.20 -9.91
CA ILE A 54 -0.75 -12.61 -8.62
C ILE A 54 0.37 -12.53 -7.56
N PRO A 55 0.27 -11.64 -6.56
CA PRO A 55 1.15 -11.63 -5.41
C PRO A 55 0.82 -12.80 -4.49
N VAL A 56 1.87 -13.48 -4.02
CA VAL A 56 1.78 -14.58 -3.05
C VAL A 56 2.88 -14.45 -1.98
N LEU A 57 2.65 -15.06 -0.83
CA LEU A 57 3.70 -15.37 0.13
C LEU A 57 4.22 -16.78 -0.13
N GLY A 58 5.53 -16.95 -0.23
CA GLY A 58 6.16 -18.23 -0.51
C GLY A 58 7.59 -18.34 0.03
N PRO A 59 8.39 -19.34 -0.40
CA PRO A 59 9.72 -19.57 0.13
C PRO A 59 10.70 -18.44 -0.21
N GLU A 60 11.71 -18.28 0.65
CA GLU A 60 12.77 -17.25 0.52
C GLU A 60 13.58 -17.39 -0.77
N ALA A 61 13.79 -18.62 -1.25
CA ALA A 61 14.60 -18.89 -2.45
C ALA A 61 14.07 -18.20 -3.72
N SER A 62 12.78 -17.83 -3.74
CA SER A 62 12.12 -17.10 -4.83
C SER A 62 11.62 -15.73 -4.41
N ALA A 63 12.05 -15.23 -3.26
CA ALA A 63 11.67 -13.92 -2.74
C ALA A 63 12.14 -12.79 -3.67
N GLU A 64 11.27 -11.80 -3.86
CA GLU A 64 11.56 -10.62 -4.66
C GLU A 64 12.07 -9.48 -3.78
N ASN A 65 12.87 -8.60 -4.37
CA ASN A 65 13.25 -7.33 -3.77
C ASN A 65 12.33 -6.25 -4.31
N PHE A 66 11.93 -5.32 -3.45
CA PHE A 66 11.02 -4.25 -3.80
C PHE A 66 11.66 -2.89 -3.56
N THR A 67 11.36 -1.94 -4.42
CA THR A 67 11.49 -0.51 -4.13
C THR A 67 10.19 -0.06 -3.46
N ILE A 68 10.28 0.47 -2.24
CA ILE A 68 9.16 0.69 -1.32
C ILE A 68 9.11 2.17 -0.94
N GLY A 69 8.00 2.82 -1.27
CA GLY A 69 7.68 4.20 -0.92
C GLY A 69 6.16 4.36 -0.89
N SER A 70 5.64 5.42 -1.53
CA SER A 70 4.19 5.53 -1.79
C SER A 70 3.66 4.41 -2.70
N THR A 71 4.54 3.84 -3.52
CA THR A 71 4.30 2.63 -4.31
C THR A 71 5.24 1.51 -3.87
N ILE A 72 4.86 0.25 -4.11
CA ILE A 72 5.75 -0.91 -3.93
C ILE A 72 5.99 -1.53 -5.31
N GLN A 73 7.22 -1.48 -5.82
CA GLN A 73 7.59 -1.99 -7.13
C GLN A 73 8.58 -3.14 -7.02
N SER A 74 8.27 -4.27 -7.66
CA SER A 74 9.19 -5.41 -7.78
C SER A 74 10.41 -5.03 -8.62
N LYS A 75 11.62 -5.34 -8.13
CA LYS A 75 12.86 -5.17 -8.90
C LYS A 75 13.09 -6.31 -9.89
N GLN A 76 12.38 -7.43 -9.74
CA GLN A 76 12.49 -8.60 -10.62
C GLN A 76 11.56 -8.49 -11.83
N THR A 77 10.34 -7.98 -11.63
CA THR A 77 9.32 -7.89 -12.68
C THR A 77 9.01 -6.47 -13.12
N SER A 78 9.51 -5.45 -12.41
CA SER A 78 9.16 -4.03 -12.59
C SER A 78 7.67 -3.71 -12.38
N GLN A 79 6.87 -4.69 -11.93
CA GLN A 79 5.46 -4.51 -11.65
C GLN A 79 5.24 -3.89 -10.27
N TYR A 80 4.15 -3.15 -10.14
CA TYR A 80 3.71 -2.50 -8.92
C TYR A 80 2.66 -3.34 -8.20
N LEU A 81 2.80 -3.46 -6.88
CA LEU A 81 1.79 -4.05 -6.03
C LEU A 81 0.65 -3.04 -5.84
N ASN A 82 -0.53 -3.39 -6.35
CA ASN A 82 -1.73 -2.56 -6.29
C ASN A 82 -2.79 -3.16 -5.38
N ILE A 83 -3.60 -2.28 -4.78
CA ILE A 83 -4.77 -2.65 -3.98
C ILE A 83 -5.99 -2.49 -4.88
N LEU A 84 -6.65 -3.60 -5.20
CA LEU A 84 -7.84 -3.60 -6.04
C LEU A 84 -9.08 -3.24 -5.22
N THR A 85 -10.04 -2.59 -5.87
CA THR A 85 -11.33 -2.26 -5.27
C THR A 85 -12.18 -3.52 -5.08
N ALA A 86 -12.72 -3.68 -3.88
CA ALA A 86 -13.68 -4.73 -3.54
C ALA A 86 -14.64 -4.23 -2.46
N SER A 87 -15.88 -4.73 -2.45
CA SER A 87 -16.88 -4.41 -1.41
C SER A 87 -16.59 -5.10 -0.08
N THR A 88 -15.92 -6.25 -0.10
CA THR A 88 -15.49 -7.00 1.09
C THR A 88 -14.39 -6.28 1.84
N SER A 89 -14.23 -6.58 3.13
CA SER A 89 -13.16 -5.97 3.92
C SER A 89 -11.76 -6.51 3.59
N TYR A 90 -11.65 -7.67 2.94
CA TYR A 90 -10.39 -8.13 2.33
C TYR A 90 -10.27 -7.54 0.91
N LYS A 91 -9.21 -6.79 0.64
CA LYS A 91 -8.93 -6.17 -0.66
C LYS A 91 -7.93 -7.04 -1.43
N PRO A 92 -8.27 -7.49 -2.65
CA PRO A 92 -7.33 -8.21 -3.49
C PRO A 92 -6.10 -7.36 -3.79
N LEU A 93 -4.95 -8.02 -3.83
CA LEU A 93 -3.71 -7.43 -4.28
C LEU A 93 -3.37 -7.98 -5.67
N ALA A 94 -2.78 -7.14 -6.52
CA ALA A 94 -2.34 -7.53 -7.85
C ALA A 94 -1.02 -6.86 -8.21
N PHE A 95 -0.18 -7.55 -8.97
CA PHE A 95 0.93 -6.95 -9.68
C PHE A 95 0.46 -6.48 -11.06
N SER A 96 0.77 -5.22 -11.40
CA SER A 96 0.52 -4.67 -12.74
C SER A 96 1.66 -3.74 -13.16
N ALA A 97 1.71 -3.38 -14.45
CA ALA A 97 2.77 -2.52 -14.99
C ALA A 97 2.72 -1.09 -14.46
N THR A 98 1.58 -0.65 -13.93
CA THR A 98 1.33 0.72 -13.46
C THR A 98 1.11 0.73 -11.95
N GLY A 99 1.66 1.72 -11.25
CA GLY A 99 1.37 1.95 -9.83
C GLY A 99 0.04 2.68 -9.66
N ASP A 100 -1.06 1.95 -9.81
CA ASP A 100 -2.43 2.48 -9.69
C ASP A 100 -2.77 2.93 -8.25
N THR A 101 -2.07 2.38 -7.24
CA THR A 101 -2.15 2.84 -5.86
C THR A 101 -0.88 3.54 -5.41
N THR A 102 -1.05 4.65 -4.69
CA THR A 102 0.01 5.35 -3.95
C THR A 102 -0.19 5.25 -2.44
N ALA A 103 -1.06 4.32 -2.00
CA ALA A 103 -1.48 4.20 -0.62
C ALA A 103 -0.46 3.51 0.29
N TRP A 104 0.66 3.00 -0.23
CA TRP A 104 1.64 2.27 0.61
C TRP A 104 2.48 3.23 1.45
N ALA A 105 2.93 2.74 2.59
CA ALA A 105 3.90 3.42 3.45
C ALA A 105 4.66 2.40 4.31
N LEU A 106 5.68 2.90 5.01
CA LEU A 106 6.40 2.17 6.04
C LEU A 106 6.14 2.82 7.40
N GLU A 107 5.89 2.00 8.40
CA GLU A 107 5.97 2.37 9.81
C GLU A 107 7.08 1.56 10.46
N GLY A 108 8.26 2.18 10.63
CA GLY A 108 9.47 1.42 10.92
C GLY A 108 9.80 0.47 9.77
N ASP A 109 9.78 -0.83 10.04
CA ASP A 109 9.96 -1.89 9.03
C ASP A 109 8.64 -2.49 8.53
N THR A 110 7.49 -2.07 9.08
CA THR A 110 6.19 -2.67 8.80
C THR A 110 5.56 -2.02 7.57
N ILE A 111 5.09 -2.85 6.64
CA ILE A 111 4.32 -2.42 5.48
C ILE A 111 2.91 -2.06 5.94
N ILE A 112 2.51 -0.83 5.65
CA ILE A 112 1.17 -0.32 5.97
C ILE A 112 0.56 0.40 4.76
N THR A 113 -0.74 0.66 4.83
CA THR A 113 -1.31 1.78 4.06
C THR A 113 -1.13 3.09 4.82
N ALA A 114 -0.83 4.16 4.10
CA ALA A 114 -0.65 5.50 4.65
C ALA A 114 -1.94 5.98 5.33
N THR A 115 -1.80 6.63 6.48
CA THR A 115 -2.94 7.13 7.29
C THR A 115 -3.90 8.03 6.50
N GLY A 116 -3.38 8.83 5.56
CA GLY A 116 -4.18 9.72 4.70
C GLY A 116 -4.78 9.05 3.45
N SER A 117 -4.55 7.76 3.23
CA SER A 117 -5.13 7.03 2.10
C SER A 117 -6.62 6.77 2.29
N SER A 118 -7.32 6.43 1.21
CA SER A 118 -8.73 6.00 1.25
C SER A 118 -8.97 4.72 2.06
N TYR A 119 -7.90 3.98 2.39
CA TYR A 119 -7.97 2.79 3.24
C TYR A 119 -7.70 3.11 4.72
N GLY A 120 -7.31 4.34 5.05
CA GLY A 120 -6.78 4.69 6.37
C GLY A 120 -5.46 3.97 6.67
N ARG A 121 -5.05 3.94 7.94
CA ARG A 121 -3.87 3.19 8.37
C ARG A 121 -4.21 1.72 8.59
N GLN A 122 -3.76 0.85 7.68
CA GLN A 122 -3.93 -0.60 7.76
C GLN A 122 -2.57 -1.27 7.78
N LEU A 123 -2.38 -2.21 8.69
CA LEU A 123 -1.18 -3.06 8.79
C LEU A 123 -1.50 -4.55 8.75
N ASN A 124 -2.80 -4.87 8.67
CA ASN A 124 -3.31 -6.22 8.73
C ASN A 124 -3.46 -6.77 7.32
N PHE A 125 -2.97 -7.98 7.13
CA PHE A 125 -3.14 -8.77 5.94
C PHE A 125 -3.84 -10.07 6.29
N LEU A 126 -4.55 -10.61 5.29
CA LEU A 126 -5.12 -11.94 5.34
C LEU A 126 -4.25 -12.85 4.47
N ALA A 127 -3.74 -13.94 5.05
CA ALA A 127 -3.00 -14.97 4.33
C ALA A 127 -3.85 -16.23 4.22
N CYS A 128 -4.25 -16.60 3.00
CA CYS A 128 -5.08 -17.78 2.74
C CYS A 128 -4.26 -18.87 2.08
N LYS A 129 -4.41 -20.13 2.54
CA LYS A 129 -3.75 -21.27 1.87
C LYS A 129 -4.07 -21.25 0.38
N SER A 130 -3.03 -21.24 -0.45
CA SER A 130 -3.21 -21.30 -1.90
C SER A 130 -3.50 -22.74 -2.33
N THR A 131 -3.79 -22.92 -3.62
CA THR A 131 -3.89 -24.26 -4.22
C THR A 131 -2.54 -24.97 -4.29
N ASP A 132 -1.45 -24.20 -4.30
CA ASP A 132 -0.10 -24.70 -4.11
C ASP A 132 0.25 -24.68 -2.61
N ALA A 133 0.57 -25.86 -2.06
CA ALA A 133 0.76 -26.07 -0.63
C ALA A 133 1.89 -25.23 -0.01
N ASN A 134 2.85 -24.76 -0.83
CA ASN A 134 3.98 -23.95 -0.37
C ASN A 134 3.72 -22.44 -0.44
N TYR A 135 2.51 -22.03 -0.82
CA TYR A 135 2.17 -20.63 -1.02
C TYR A 135 0.88 -20.23 -0.32
N TYR A 136 0.80 -18.95 0.00
CA TYR A 136 -0.39 -18.31 0.52
C TYR A 136 -0.78 -17.14 -0.37
N ASP A 137 -2.06 -17.07 -0.71
CA ASP A 137 -2.65 -15.90 -1.33
C ASP A 137 -2.75 -14.81 -0.27
N ILE A 138 -2.50 -13.56 -0.66
CA ILE A 138 -2.46 -12.43 0.26
C ILE A 138 -3.44 -11.32 -0.13
N TYR A 139 -4.09 -10.77 0.89
CA TYR A 139 -5.06 -9.68 0.75
C TYR A 139 -4.75 -8.61 1.80
N LEU A 140 -4.98 -7.34 1.49
CA LEU A 140 -5.02 -6.29 2.51
C LEU A 140 -6.33 -6.42 3.30
N GLN A 141 -6.26 -6.44 4.62
CA GLN A 141 -7.44 -6.55 5.47
C GLN A 141 -7.81 -5.19 6.05
N THR A 142 -9.04 -4.76 5.78
CA THR A 142 -9.64 -3.51 6.29
C THR A 142 -10.75 -3.74 7.31
N GLY A 143 -11.04 -5.01 7.64
CA GLY A 143 -12.09 -5.45 8.56
C GLY A 143 -11.90 -6.91 8.98
N SER A 144 -12.95 -7.72 8.94
CA SER A 144 -12.93 -9.12 9.40
C SER A 144 -13.41 -10.16 8.39
N ASP A 145 -13.84 -9.77 7.19
CA ASP A 145 -14.26 -10.70 6.16
C ASP A 145 -13.12 -11.63 5.72
N THR A 146 -13.46 -12.84 5.31
CA THR A 146 -12.53 -13.80 4.70
C THR A 146 -13.15 -14.43 3.45
N PRO A 147 -12.34 -14.81 2.44
CA PRO A 147 -12.85 -15.51 1.27
C PRO A 147 -13.54 -16.84 1.64
N SER A 148 -14.76 -17.02 1.15
CA SER A 148 -15.52 -18.27 1.37
C SER A 148 -14.77 -19.48 0.80
N GLY A 149 -14.82 -20.60 1.52
CA GLY A 149 -14.17 -21.84 1.12
C GLY A 149 -12.64 -21.87 1.23
N LYS A 150 -12.01 -20.81 1.77
CA LYS A 150 -10.56 -20.78 2.03
C LYS A 150 -10.24 -20.82 3.52
N SER A 151 -9.16 -21.51 3.86
CA SER A 151 -8.56 -21.45 5.19
C SER A 151 -7.58 -20.28 5.23
N CYS A 152 -7.88 -19.25 6.02
CA CYS A 152 -7.10 -18.03 6.10
C CYS A 152 -6.66 -17.71 7.53
N SER A 153 -5.48 -17.12 7.66
CA SER A 153 -4.97 -16.52 8.90
C SER A 153 -5.12 -15.01 8.82
N ASN A 154 -5.85 -14.43 9.77
CA ASN A 154 -6.08 -12.99 9.84
C ASN A 154 -4.96 -12.27 10.61
N TYR A 155 -4.95 -10.93 10.53
CA TYR A 155 -4.03 -10.06 11.26
C TYR A 155 -2.55 -10.40 11.07
N GLN A 156 -2.18 -10.86 9.87
CA GLN A 156 -0.79 -11.04 9.50
C GLN A 156 -0.16 -9.68 9.23
N THR A 157 1.08 -9.49 9.64
CA THR A 157 1.85 -8.29 9.32
C THR A 157 2.99 -8.62 8.37
N LEU A 158 3.29 -7.68 7.49
CA LEU A 158 4.40 -7.78 6.55
C LEU A 158 5.49 -6.78 6.93
N HIS A 159 6.73 -7.23 6.90
CA HIS A 159 7.87 -6.45 7.34
C HIS A 159 9.01 -6.55 6.32
N LEU A 160 9.85 -5.52 6.28
CA LEU A 160 11.21 -5.69 5.80
C LEU A 160 11.93 -6.71 6.69
N PRO A 161 12.76 -7.61 6.15
CA PRO A 161 13.68 -8.37 6.97
C PRO A 161 14.48 -7.38 7.80
N CYS A 162 14.41 -7.51 9.13
CA CYS A 162 15.26 -6.72 10.00
C CYS A 162 16.71 -6.95 9.53
N LEU A 163 17.45 -5.86 9.29
CA LEU A 163 18.89 -5.94 9.12
C LEU A 163 19.43 -6.51 10.44
N CYS A 164 19.76 -7.80 10.44
CA CYS A 164 20.43 -8.44 11.56
C CYS A 164 21.77 -7.75 11.85
#